data_AF-A0A0R3PW57-F1
#
_entry.id   AF-A0A0R3PW57-F1
#
_cell.length_a   1.000
_cell.length_b   1.000
_cell.length_c   1.000
_cell.angle_alpha   90.00
_cell.angle_beta   90.00
_cell.angle_gamma   90.00
#
_symmetry.space_group_name_H-M   'P 1'
#
loop_
_entity.id
_entity.type
_entity.pdbx_description
1 polymer ?
#
loop_
_entity_poly.entity_id
_entity_poly.type
_entity_poly.pdbx_seq_one_letter_code
_entity_poly.pdbx_strand_id
1 'polypeptide(L)'
;MDPEASYGDESLTASVSLRRRSHSFSDDYSIQRTNDDATQCKLAAVQLGYWKDEFLSRFVQRCPTNSFRRDPEISIGYWARVSVINHLVERFVEKTAGRCQIINIGCGSDTLFWRLKSSGKLVQKFVDVDFSSVTAKKIRQIRKPGAPDLVSFFSEPPKEIQHSDLHCGDYSLVGADLRQWNEFRSKLDSVGIDTTLPTLFVAEDQLFYNVHTKDTFGNIMEKNLEQRGIQLPGIAACSDVETQKGRTSDSAFNPPGFHPGVTSAQHHVDSEHASEQQEHLAKKRAWDVAMAPAKSLPMNMFMMYMAGRSVSIFPIMMVGMMLWRPVKALFSVNATFKPLEDQNAGSLIIHKIIFILGNMGAIALAIYKVHTMGLLPNTPSDWLEFIPQPQRVQYSIVSNTYV
;
A
#
# COMPACT_ATOMS: atom_id res chain seq x y z
N MET A 1 13.08 34.15 -51.23
CA MET A 1 11.81 34.15 -50.47
C MET A 1 11.48 32.71 -50.19
N ASP A 2 11.66 32.31 -48.94
CA ASP A 2 12.46 31.10 -48.68
C ASP A 2 11.68 30.05 -47.85
N PRO A 3 11.97 28.74 -48.02
CA PRO A 3 11.13 27.68 -47.49
C PRO A 3 11.55 27.22 -46.09
N GLU A 4 11.20 27.97 -45.04
CA GLU A 4 11.39 27.55 -43.64
C GLU A 4 10.06 27.40 -42.88
N ALA A 5 9.48 26.19 -42.95
CA ALA A 5 8.31 25.79 -42.15
C ALA A 5 8.32 24.26 -41.88
N SER A 6 9.47 23.69 -41.52
CA SER A 6 9.64 22.22 -41.40
C SER A 6 10.54 21.75 -40.25
N TYR A 7 10.85 22.59 -39.25
CA TYR A 7 11.58 22.17 -38.04
C TYR A 7 11.06 22.90 -36.80
N GLY A 8 10.92 22.18 -35.69
CA GLY A 8 10.66 22.76 -34.36
C GLY A 8 9.93 21.82 -33.37
N ASP A 9 8.78 21.28 -33.77
CA ASP A 9 7.80 20.78 -32.79
C ASP A 9 8.15 19.42 -32.17
N GLU A 10 8.90 18.55 -32.87
CA GLU A 10 9.37 17.30 -32.27
C GLU A 10 10.39 17.52 -31.15
N SER A 11 11.27 18.52 -31.26
CA SER A 11 12.24 18.85 -30.21
C SER A 11 11.57 19.48 -28.99
N LEU A 12 10.55 20.32 -29.21
CA LEU A 12 9.73 20.88 -28.13
C LEU A 12 8.86 19.80 -27.49
N THR A 13 8.23 18.94 -28.26
CA THR A 13 7.42 17.82 -27.76
C THR A 13 8.27 16.78 -27.03
N ALA A 14 9.49 16.48 -27.49
CA ALA A 14 10.44 15.59 -26.81
C ALA A 14 10.99 16.20 -25.51
N SER A 15 11.31 17.49 -25.49
CA SER A 15 11.76 18.16 -24.25
C SER A 15 10.62 18.41 -23.26
N VAL A 16 9.38 18.57 -23.73
CA VAL A 16 8.16 18.59 -22.91
C VAL A 16 7.79 17.20 -22.41
N SER A 17 8.02 16.12 -23.17
CA SER A 17 7.79 14.75 -22.71
C SER A 17 8.87 14.25 -21.76
N LEU A 18 10.14 14.65 -21.94
CA LEU A 18 11.22 14.45 -20.96
C LEU A 18 11.04 15.30 -19.69
N ARG A 19 10.28 16.40 -19.76
CA ARG A 19 9.82 17.17 -18.59
C ARG A 19 8.43 16.77 -18.08
N ARG A 20 7.73 15.83 -18.73
CA ARG A 20 6.51 15.24 -18.13
C ARG A 20 6.97 14.37 -16.98
N ARG A 21 6.57 14.79 -15.77
CA ARG A 21 6.74 14.06 -14.51
C ARG A 21 6.48 12.56 -14.73
N SER A 22 7.36 11.72 -14.20
CA SER A 22 7.21 10.26 -14.23
C SER A 22 6.02 9.72 -13.43
N HIS A 23 5.39 10.58 -12.61
CA HIS A 23 4.06 10.40 -12.05
C HIS A 23 3.12 11.46 -12.63
N SER A 24 1.87 11.09 -12.92
CA SER A 24 0.94 11.98 -13.60
C SER A 24 0.39 13.07 -12.67
N PHE A 25 -0.03 14.20 -13.26
CA PHE A 25 -0.72 15.27 -12.52
C PHE A 25 -2.01 14.78 -11.82
N SER A 26 -2.62 13.70 -12.31
CA SER A 26 -3.76 13.01 -11.71
C SER A 26 -3.41 12.18 -10.48
N ASP A 27 -2.20 11.60 -10.41
CA ASP A 27 -1.75 10.82 -9.25
C ASP A 27 -1.49 11.77 -8.07
N ASP A 28 -0.74 12.86 -8.33
CA ASP A 28 -0.49 13.93 -7.34
C ASP A 28 -1.82 14.50 -6.79
N TYR A 29 -2.85 14.66 -7.63
CA TYR A 29 -4.18 15.14 -7.20
C TYR A 29 -4.95 14.11 -6.38
N SER A 30 -4.87 12.83 -6.75
CA SER A 30 -5.52 11.72 -6.02
C SER A 30 -4.90 11.53 -4.63
N ILE A 31 -3.58 11.73 -4.51
CA ILE A 31 -2.87 11.80 -3.24
C ILE A 31 -3.34 13.00 -2.42
N GLN A 32 -3.42 14.21 -3.00
CA GLN A 32 -3.91 15.40 -2.29
C GLN A 32 -5.35 15.27 -1.78
N ARG A 33 -6.17 14.41 -2.39
CA ARG A 33 -7.53 14.11 -1.94
C ARG A 33 -7.58 13.26 -0.66
N THR A 34 -6.53 12.51 -0.32
CA THR A 34 -6.50 11.74 0.94
C THR A 34 -6.50 12.67 2.16
N ASN A 35 -5.79 13.81 2.09
CA ASN A 35 -5.83 14.84 3.12
C ASN A 35 -7.27 15.30 3.40
N ASP A 36 -8.06 15.58 2.36
CA ASP A 36 -9.43 16.07 2.53
C ASP A 36 -10.35 15.02 3.15
N ASP A 37 -10.18 13.73 2.81
CA ASP A 37 -10.93 12.61 3.41
C ASP A 37 -10.51 12.38 4.88
N ALA A 38 -9.20 12.41 5.16
CA ALA A 38 -8.64 12.28 6.51
C ALA A 38 -9.03 13.46 7.42
N THR A 39 -9.04 14.69 6.90
CA THR A 39 -9.51 15.88 7.64
C THR A 39 -11.00 15.75 8.00
N GLN A 40 -11.82 15.22 7.09
CA GLN A 40 -13.25 14.93 7.36
C GLN A 40 -13.43 13.81 8.38
N CYS A 41 -12.63 12.74 8.33
CA CYS A 41 -12.65 11.67 9.35
C CYS A 41 -12.23 12.18 10.73
N LYS A 42 -11.15 12.97 10.81
CA LYS A 42 -10.73 13.65 12.04
C LYS A 42 -11.86 14.55 12.58
N LEU A 43 -12.52 15.35 11.72
CA LEU A 43 -13.61 16.24 12.17
C LEU A 43 -14.84 15.48 12.65
N ALA A 44 -15.23 14.38 11.99
CA ALA A 44 -16.36 13.56 12.41
C ALA A 44 -16.15 12.98 13.83
N ALA A 45 -14.94 12.49 14.12
CA ALA A 45 -14.59 11.97 15.45
C ALA A 45 -14.54 13.09 16.52
N VAL A 46 -14.04 14.29 16.18
CA VAL A 46 -14.10 15.47 17.07
C VAL A 46 -15.55 15.88 17.37
N GLN A 47 -16.44 15.88 16.37
CA GLN A 47 -17.86 16.18 16.55
C GLN A 47 -18.60 15.15 17.43
N LEU A 48 -18.10 13.91 17.49
CA LEU A 48 -18.57 12.86 18.38
C LEU A 48 -17.85 12.84 19.74
N GLY A 49 -16.96 13.80 20.02
CA GLY A 49 -16.31 13.96 21.32
C GLY A 49 -15.10 13.06 21.59
N TYR A 50 -14.58 12.33 20.59
CA TYR A 50 -13.42 11.43 20.78
C TYR A 50 -12.16 12.18 21.25
N TRP A 51 -11.93 13.41 20.79
CA TRP A 51 -10.95 14.34 21.35
C TRP A 51 -11.37 15.79 21.10
N LYS A 52 -10.73 16.73 21.81
CA LYS A 52 -10.97 18.16 21.64
C LYS A 52 -10.08 18.75 20.54
N ASP A 53 -10.68 19.37 19.53
CA ASP A 53 -9.99 20.20 18.54
C ASP A 53 -10.92 21.32 18.05
N GLU A 54 -10.63 22.57 18.46
CA GLU A 54 -11.40 23.75 18.04
C GLU A 54 -10.97 24.27 16.65
N PHE A 55 -9.75 23.91 16.22
CA PHE A 55 -9.08 24.45 15.05
C PHE A 55 -9.45 23.70 13.77
N LEU A 56 -9.69 22.39 13.83
CA LEU A 56 -9.91 21.54 12.65
C LEU A 56 -11.10 21.99 11.79
N SER A 57 -12.12 22.57 12.43
CA SER A 57 -13.29 23.18 11.78
C SER A 57 -12.94 24.29 10.78
N ARG A 58 -11.76 24.91 10.91
CA ARG A 58 -11.22 25.96 10.02
C ARG A 58 -10.77 25.42 8.67
N PHE A 59 -10.36 24.15 8.60
CA PHE A 59 -9.72 23.56 7.42
C PHE A 59 -10.67 22.71 6.56
N VAL A 60 -11.80 22.27 7.12
CA VAL A 60 -12.83 21.53 6.36
C VAL A 60 -13.73 22.49 5.58
N GLN A 61 -13.91 22.21 4.28
CA GLN A 61 -14.83 22.93 3.42
C GLN A 61 -16.27 22.51 3.74
N ARG A 62 -17.09 23.43 4.26
CA ARG A 62 -18.47 23.15 4.71
C ARG A 62 -19.35 22.63 3.57
N CYS A 63 -19.72 21.35 3.61
CA CYS A 63 -20.81 20.80 2.80
C CYS A 63 -22.18 21.10 3.45
N PRO A 64 -23.26 21.37 2.67
CA PRO A 64 -24.59 21.63 3.24
C PRO A 64 -25.23 20.41 3.92
N THR A 65 -24.90 19.19 3.47
CA THR A 65 -25.40 17.92 4.01
C THR A 65 -24.63 17.55 5.27
N ASN A 66 -25.14 17.99 6.42
CA ASN A 66 -24.41 18.07 7.69
C ASN A 66 -24.27 16.71 8.44
N SER A 67 -23.92 15.65 7.73
CA SER A 67 -23.76 14.28 8.26
C SER A 67 -22.52 13.58 7.71
N PHE A 68 -21.34 13.92 8.24
CA PHE A 68 -20.11 13.15 8.04
C PHE A 68 -20.13 11.83 8.83
N ARG A 69 -21.20 11.03 8.69
CA ARG A 69 -21.35 9.76 9.39
C ARG A 69 -20.31 8.77 8.84
N ARG A 70 -19.30 8.50 9.66
CA ARG A 70 -18.36 7.38 9.47
C ARG A 70 -18.79 6.22 10.37
N ASP A 71 -18.31 5.03 10.05
CA ASP A 71 -18.49 3.86 10.91
C ASP A 71 -17.71 4.02 12.23
N PRO A 72 -18.19 3.47 13.37
CA PRO A 72 -17.54 3.66 14.66
C PRO A 72 -16.06 3.25 14.68
N GLU A 73 -15.72 2.17 13.98
CA GLU A 73 -14.37 1.61 13.85
C GLU A 73 -13.40 2.61 13.22
N ILE A 74 -13.86 3.38 12.23
CA ILE A 74 -13.07 4.46 11.60
C ILE A 74 -12.79 5.55 12.63
N SER A 75 -13.80 5.94 13.41
CA SER A 75 -13.68 7.00 14.42
C SER A 75 -12.72 6.59 15.55
N ILE A 76 -12.80 5.33 16.01
CA ILE A 76 -11.90 4.72 16.98
C ILE A 76 -10.46 4.65 16.43
N GLY A 77 -10.27 4.27 15.16
CA GLY A 77 -8.97 4.24 14.50
C GLY A 77 -8.30 5.61 14.42
N TYR A 78 -9.05 6.65 14.02
CA TYR A 78 -8.54 8.03 14.02
C TYR A 78 -8.26 8.56 15.42
N TRP A 79 -9.08 8.22 16.42
CA TRP A 79 -8.82 8.56 17.82
C TRP A 79 -7.53 7.94 18.34
N ALA A 80 -7.32 6.65 18.11
CA ALA A 80 -6.12 5.94 18.56
C ALA A 80 -4.85 6.54 17.92
N ARG A 81 -4.89 6.77 16.60
CA ARG A 81 -3.83 7.45 15.82
C ARG A 81 -3.49 8.82 16.39
N VAL A 82 -4.48 9.71 16.53
CA VAL A 82 -4.27 11.08 17.04
C VAL A 82 -3.77 11.06 18.49
N SER A 83 -4.30 10.17 19.33
CA SER A 83 -3.86 10.03 20.73
C SER A 83 -2.42 9.56 20.86
N VAL A 84 -1.98 8.62 20.02
CA VAL A 84 -0.58 8.13 20.00
C VAL A 84 0.38 9.23 19.55
N ILE A 85 0.09 9.92 18.44
CA ILE A 85 0.94 11.03 17.95
C ILE A 85 1.02 12.14 18.99
N ASN A 86 -0.11 12.54 19.58
CA ASN A 86 -0.14 13.54 20.65
C ASN A 86 0.73 13.10 21.84
N HIS A 87 0.53 11.90 22.38
CA HIS A 87 1.27 11.42 23.54
C HIS A 87 2.79 11.36 23.30
N LEU A 88 3.23 10.97 22.10
CA LEU A 88 4.65 10.95 21.73
C LEU A 88 5.24 12.36 21.63
N VAL A 89 4.52 13.28 20.97
CA VAL A 89 4.94 14.69 20.83
C VAL A 89 4.98 15.38 22.20
N GLU A 90 3.95 15.21 23.02
CA GLU A 90 3.88 15.79 24.36
C GLU A 90 5.01 15.28 25.26
N ARG A 91 5.25 13.96 25.28
CA ARG A 91 6.39 13.36 26.00
C ARG A 91 7.73 13.91 25.54
N PHE A 92 7.90 14.21 24.25
CA PHE A 92 9.12 14.80 23.70
C PHE A 92 9.30 16.27 24.13
N VAL A 93 8.24 17.09 24.06
CA VAL A 93 8.24 18.49 24.52
C VAL A 93 8.51 18.57 26.03
N GLU A 94 7.91 17.68 26.81
CA GLU A 94 8.14 17.55 28.27
C GLU A 94 9.58 17.15 28.58
N LYS A 95 10.15 16.16 27.87
CA LYS A 95 11.54 15.71 28.06
C LYS A 95 12.60 16.74 27.66
N THR A 96 12.25 17.68 26.79
CA THR A 96 13.12 18.76 26.30
C THR A 96 12.83 20.12 26.96
N ALA A 97 11.87 20.17 27.89
CA ALA A 97 11.38 21.40 28.53
C ALA A 97 11.03 22.53 27.52
N GLY A 98 10.44 22.16 26.38
CA GLY A 98 10.09 23.08 25.28
C GLY A 98 11.26 23.58 24.43
N ARG A 99 12.52 23.29 24.80
CA ARG A 99 13.73 23.59 24.01
C ARG A 99 13.91 22.58 22.87
N CYS A 100 12.92 22.49 21.99
CA CYS A 100 12.90 21.56 20.88
C CYS A 100 12.24 22.14 19.64
N GLN A 101 12.45 21.45 18.53
CA GLN A 101 11.83 21.72 17.24
C GLN A 101 10.97 20.54 16.82
N ILE A 102 9.89 20.80 16.08
CA ILE A 102 9.05 19.76 15.47
C ILE A 102 8.97 20.03 13.96
N ILE A 103 9.22 18.99 13.15
CA ILE A 103 9.12 19.04 11.70
C ILE A 103 8.07 18.01 11.27
N ASN A 104 6.92 18.50 10.85
CA ASN A 104 5.74 17.73 10.49
C ASN A 104 5.69 17.55 8.96
N ILE A 105 6.18 16.41 8.50
CA ILE A 105 6.36 16.03 7.11
C ILE A 105 5.03 15.52 6.54
N GLY A 106 4.54 16.18 5.49
CA GLY A 106 3.23 15.96 4.88
C GLY A 106 2.09 16.36 5.81
N CYS A 107 2.17 17.58 6.32
CA CYS A 107 1.32 18.06 7.40
C CYS A 107 -0.18 18.06 7.10
N GLY A 108 -0.57 18.05 5.82
CA GLY A 108 -1.93 18.24 5.37
C GLY A 108 -2.61 19.43 6.06
N SER A 109 -3.87 19.24 6.43
CA SER A 109 -4.68 20.16 7.22
C SER A 109 -4.47 20.03 8.75
N ASP A 110 -3.40 19.36 9.25
CA ASP A 110 -3.30 19.11 10.69
C ASP A 110 -3.12 20.37 11.53
N THR A 111 -3.61 20.29 12.76
CA THR A 111 -3.84 21.34 13.75
C THR A 111 -2.86 21.32 14.93
N LEU A 112 -1.91 20.38 14.96
CA LEU A 112 -1.02 20.08 16.09
C LEU A 112 -0.35 21.33 16.71
N PHE A 113 0.14 22.27 15.88
CA PHE A 113 0.72 23.53 16.35
C PHE A 113 -0.23 24.32 17.28
N TRP A 114 -1.45 24.59 16.80
CA TRP A 114 -2.45 25.34 17.59
C TRP A 114 -2.91 24.55 18.81
N ARG A 115 -3.02 23.21 18.71
CA ARG A 115 -3.34 22.35 19.85
C ARG A 115 -2.28 22.42 20.95
N LEU A 116 -1.00 22.30 20.60
CA LEU A 116 0.13 22.45 21.54
C LEU A 116 0.16 23.85 22.18
N LYS A 117 0.01 24.91 21.37
CA LYS A 117 -0.11 26.29 21.87
C LYS A 117 -1.25 26.46 22.86
N SER A 118 -2.43 25.93 22.54
CA SER A 118 -3.63 26.03 23.39
C SER A 118 -3.53 25.25 24.71
N SER A 119 -2.69 24.20 24.77
CA SER A 119 -2.38 23.46 26.00
C SER A 119 -1.16 24.00 26.76
N GLY A 120 -0.63 25.16 26.35
CA GLY A 120 0.53 25.81 26.97
C GLY A 120 1.88 25.13 26.65
N LYS A 121 1.90 24.13 25.77
CA LYS A 121 3.10 23.38 25.39
C LYS A 121 3.86 24.14 24.30
N LEU A 122 4.80 24.98 24.74
CA LEU A 122 5.66 25.76 23.86
C LEU A 122 6.75 24.90 23.21
N VAL A 123 7.06 25.21 21.95
CA VAL A 123 8.21 24.68 21.19
C VAL A 123 8.94 25.84 20.53
N GLN A 124 10.25 25.69 20.30
CA GLN A 124 11.08 26.79 19.77
C GLN A 124 10.89 26.99 18.27
N LYS A 125 10.60 25.92 17.52
CA LYS A 125 10.22 25.97 16.10
C LYS A 125 9.24 24.85 15.77
N PHE A 126 8.20 25.15 15.01
CA PHE A 126 7.30 24.17 14.40
C PHE A 126 7.27 24.38 12.89
N VAL A 127 7.59 23.33 12.13
CA VAL A 127 7.72 23.37 10.67
C VAL A 127 6.76 22.38 10.05
N ASP A 128 5.70 22.86 9.40
CA ASP A 128 4.85 22.06 8.53
C ASP A 128 5.47 22.00 7.11
N VAL A 129 5.50 20.82 6.49
CA VAL A 129 5.93 20.62 5.10
C VAL A 129 4.87 19.84 4.34
N ASP A 130 4.53 20.26 3.12
CA ASP A 130 3.65 19.49 2.21
C ASP A 130 3.88 19.91 0.75
N PHE A 131 3.15 19.34 -0.20
CA PHE A 131 3.11 19.84 -1.58
C PHE A 131 2.63 21.30 -1.61
N SER A 132 3.23 22.11 -2.48
CA SER A 132 2.98 23.55 -2.58
C SER A 132 1.51 23.93 -2.86
N SER A 133 0.71 23.02 -3.41
CA SER A 133 -0.74 23.18 -3.59
C SER A 133 -1.53 22.96 -2.29
N VAL A 134 -1.10 22.04 -1.43
CA VAL A 134 -1.67 21.78 -0.10
C VAL A 134 -1.30 22.91 0.85
N THR A 135 -0.04 23.34 0.85
CA THR A 135 0.39 24.47 1.67
C THR A 135 -0.32 25.77 1.26
N ALA A 136 -0.42 26.08 -0.04
CA ALA A 136 -1.20 27.22 -0.53
C ALA A 136 -2.69 27.16 -0.11
N LYS A 137 -3.30 25.96 -0.07
CA LYS A 137 -4.65 25.75 0.47
C LYS A 137 -4.71 26.00 1.98
N LYS A 138 -3.73 25.52 2.74
CA LYS A 138 -3.61 25.72 4.20
C LYS A 138 -3.42 27.20 4.55
N ILE A 139 -2.52 27.91 3.88
CA ILE A 139 -2.28 29.37 4.03
C ILE A 139 -3.59 30.15 3.86
N ARG A 140 -4.37 29.85 2.82
CA ARG A 140 -5.66 30.51 2.57
C ARG A 140 -6.66 30.29 3.70
N GLN A 141 -6.68 29.12 4.36
CA GLN A 141 -7.56 28.87 5.51
C GLN A 141 -7.01 29.47 6.82
N ILE A 142 -5.69 29.56 7.00
CA ILE A 142 -5.04 30.27 8.12
C ILE A 142 -5.38 31.76 8.06
N ARG A 143 -5.11 32.42 6.93
CA ARG A 143 -5.29 33.87 6.74
C ARG A 143 -6.75 34.33 6.66
N LYS A 144 -7.71 33.42 6.56
CA LYS A 144 -9.15 33.73 6.50
C LYS A 144 -9.65 34.25 7.87
N PRO A 145 -10.43 35.33 7.94
CA PRO A 145 -11.08 35.72 9.19
C PRO A 145 -12.09 34.67 9.68
N GLY A 146 -12.12 34.42 10.99
CA GLY A 146 -13.04 33.48 11.62
C GLY A 146 -12.60 33.08 13.04
N ALA A 147 -13.45 32.37 13.77
CA ALA A 147 -13.15 31.82 15.08
C ALA A 147 -12.80 30.32 14.99
N PRO A 148 -11.82 29.81 15.77
CA PRO A 148 -10.78 30.58 16.47
C PRO A 148 -9.89 31.33 15.45
N ASP A 149 -9.29 32.45 15.84
CA ASP A 149 -8.35 33.16 14.98
C ASP A 149 -6.97 32.48 15.00
N LEU A 150 -6.67 31.76 13.92
CA LEU A 150 -5.43 31.01 13.74
C LEU A 150 -4.17 31.90 13.67
N VAL A 151 -4.31 33.17 13.32
CA VAL A 151 -3.15 34.10 13.18
C VAL A 151 -2.67 34.58 14.55
N SER A 152 -3.59 34.77 15.51
CA SER A 152 -3.27 35.22 16.88
C SER A 152 -2.34 34.31 17.70
N PHE A 153 -2.12 33.07 17.26
CA PHE A 153 -1.27 32.08 17.98
C PHE A 153 0.22 32.13 17.61
N PHE A 154 0.58 32.86 16.55
CA PHE A 154 1.95 33.00 16.07
C PHE A 154 2.75 34.04 16.85
N SER A 155 4.07 33.86 16.92
CA SER A 155 4.99 34.84 17.52
C SER A 155 5.25 36.07 16.65
N GLU A 156 5.16 35.95 15.32
CA GLU A 156 5.30 37.06 14.37
C GLU A 156 4.11 37.15 13.38
N PRO A 157 3.83 38.34 12.82
CA PRO A 157 2.86 38.49 11.73
C PRO A 157 3.25 37.63 10.51
N PRO A 158 2.29 36.91 9.87
CA PRO A 158 2.60 35.98 8.79
C PRO A 158 3.22 36.63 7.54
N LYS A 159 4.40 36.16 7.17
CA LYS A 159 5.15 36.55 5.96
C LYS A 159 5.00 35.45 4.91
N GLU A 160 4.26 35.72 3.84
CA GLU A 160 3.99 34.76 2.75
C GLU A 160 5.04 34.89 1.65
N ILE A 161 5.62 33.76 1.21
CA ILE A 161 6.66 33.69 0.17
C ILE A 161 6.19 32.73 -0.93
N GLN A 162 6.36 33.14 -2.20
CA GLN A 162 6.03 32.36 -3.41
C GLN A 162 4.58 31.82 -3.50
N HIS A 163 3.66 32.27 -2.64
CA HIS A 163 2.29 31.76 -2.46
C HIS A 163 2.19 30.29 -2.01
N SER A 164 3.30 29.66 -1.61
CA SER A 164 3.36 28.30 -1.07
C SER A 164 3.93 28.23 0.35
N ASP A 165 4.66 29.26 0.77
CA ASP A 165 5.43 29.26 2.01
C ASP A 165 4.93 30.37 2.93
N LEU A 166 4.94 30.14 4.24
CA LEU A 166 4.48 31.07 5.26
C LEU A 166 5.39 30.99 6.49
N HIS A 167 5.92 32.13 6.92
CA HIS A 167 6.77 32.23 8.10
C HIS A 167 6.14 33.19 9.13
N CYS A 168 5.96 32.71 10.36
CA CYS A 168 5.33 33.44 11.45
C CYS A 168 6.21 33.40 12.72
N GLY A 169 7.53 33.43 12.53
CA GLY A 169 8.53 33.28 13.59
C GLY A 169 8.70 31.81 14.00
N ASP A 170 8.08 31.45 15.12
CA ASP A 170 8.03 30.11 15.70
C ASP A 170 7.30 29.07 14.84
N TYR A 171 6.26 29.46 14.10
CA TYR A 171 5.67 28.61 13.06
C TYR A 171 6.28 28.89 11.68
N SER A 172 6.44 27.84 10.88
CA SER A 172 6.69 27.94 9.44
C SER A 172 5.99 26.81 8.69
N LEU A 173 5.54 27.10 7.48
CA LEU A 173 4.88 26.17 6.56
C LEU A 173 5.56 26.32 5.20
N VAL A 174 6.07 25.24 4.61
CA VAL A 174 6.82 25.32 3.35
C VAL A 174 6.32 24.30 2.31
N GLY A 175 6.11 24.77 1.08
CA GLY A 175 5.81 23.92 -0.06
C GLY A 175 7.08 23.26 -0.59
N ALA A 176 7.16 21.93 -0.52
CA ALA A 176 8.26 21.13 -1.04
C ALA A 176 7.81 19.71 -1.47
N ASP A 177 8.29 19.21 -2.61
CA ASP A 177 8.10 17.81 -2.97
C ASP A 177 9.14 16.92 -2.25
N LEU A 178 8.68 16.01 -1.39
CA LEU A 178 9.54 15.10 -0.62
C LEU A 178 10.34 14.13 -1.52
N ARG A 179 9.90 13.92 -2.77
CA ARG A 179 10.63 13.15 -3.80
C ARG A 179 11.86 13.91 -4.31
N GLN A 180 11.91 15.23 -4.12
CA GLN A 180 12.99 16.11 -4.56
C GLN A 180 13.85 16.56 -3.38
N TRP A 181 14.72 15.67 -2.90
CA TRP A 181 15.57 15.89 -1.72
C TRP A 181 16.28 17.25 -1.67
N ASN A 182 16.81 17.73 -2.80
CA ASN A 182 17.50 19.03 -2.86
C ASN A 182 16.56 20.23 -2.67
N GLU A 183 15.30 20.14 -3.14
CA GLU A 183 14.27 21.15 -2.91
C GLU A 183 13.86 21.15 -1.44
N PHE A 184 13.50 19.98 -0.90
CA PHE A 184 13.14 19.78 0.50
C PHE A 184 14.23 20.29 1.46
N ARG A 185 15.49 19.91 1.22
CA ARG A 185 16.62 20.39 2.01
C ARG A 185 16.77 21.92 1.92
N SER A 186 16.75 22.50 0.72
CA SER A 186 16.87 23.97 0.56
C SER A 186 15.73 24.73 1.25
N LYS A 187 14.53 24.15 1.29
CA LYS A 187 13.36 24.70 2.01
C LYS A 187 13.53 24.60 3.53
N LEU A 188 14.04 23.49 4.06
CA LEU A 188 14.38 23.36 5.49
C LEU A 188 15.51 24.33 5.90
N ASP A 189 16.58 24.42 5.10
CA ASP A 189 17.70 25.32 5.34
C ASP A 189 17.23 26.80 5.38
N SER A 190 16.24 27.19 4.56
CA SER A 190 15.65 28.54 4.58
C SER A 190 14.73 28.85 5.77
N VAL A 191 14.24 27.84 6.50
CA VAL A 191 13.32 28.01 7.64
C VAL A 191 14.06 28.40 8.94
N GLY A 192 15.39 28.26 8.96
CA GLY A 192 16.22 28.62 10.11
C GLY A 192 16.12 27.58 11.24
N ILE A 193 16.31 26.31 10.90
CA ILE A 193 16.31 25.19 11.86
C ILE A 193 17.66 25.12 12.59
N ASP A 194 17.63 25.17 13.92
CA ASP A 194 18.83 25.09 14.76
C ASP A 194 19.26 23.63 14.93
N THR A 195 20.37 23.24 14.30
CA THR A 195 20.89 21.87 14.36
C THR A 195 21.46 21.46 15.72
N THR A 196 21.56 22.39 16.68
CA THR A 196 21.97 22.09 18.07
C THR A 196 20.80 21.66 18.96
N LEU A 197 19.56 21.83 18.51
CA LEU A 197 18.36 21.54 19.30
C LEU A 197 17.78 20.13 19.01
N PRO A 198 17.25 19.44 20.05
CA PRO A 198 16.41 18.27 19.87
C PRO A 198 15.29 18.53 18.87
N THR A 199 15.23 17.72 17.82
CA THR A 199 14.31 17.92 16.69
C THR A 199 13.53 16.63 16.44
N LEU A 200 12.20 16.70 16.57
CA LEU A 200 11.29 15.58 16.31
C LEU A 200 10.72 15.69 14.90
N PHE A 201 11.01 14.68 14.08
CA PHE A 201 10.35 14.50 12.79
C PHE A 201 9.06 13.69 12.99
N VAL A 202 7.93 14.24 12.55
CA VAL A 202 6.63 13.56 12.50
C VAL A 202 6.31 13.31 11.04
N ALA A 203 5.90 12.10 10.69
CA ALA A 203 5.53 11.70 9.32
C ALA A 203 4.24 10.89 9.37
N GLU A 204 3.12 11.56 9.66
CA GLU A 204 1.79 10.95 9.71
C GLU A 204 1.29 10.70 8.27
N ASP A 205 0.83 9.48 7.97
CA ASP A 205 0.40 8.98 6.65
C ASP A 205 1.39 9.06 5.46
N GLN A 206 2.46 9.87 5.50
CA GLN A 206 3.42 9.98 4.39
C GLN A 206 4.27 8.73 4.18
N LEU A 207 4.70 8.12 5.28
CA LEU A 207 5.32 6.81 5.27
C LEU A 207 4.25 5.81 5.67
N PHE A 208 3.93 4.87 4.79
CA PHE A 208 2.95 3.84 5.11
C PHE A 208 3.48 2.96 6.24
N TYR A 209 2.76 2.92 7.35
CA TYR A 209 2.99 2.03 8.47
C TYR A 209 1.76 1.13 8.59
N ASN A 210 1.78 0.01 7.86
CA ASN A 210 0.74 -1.00 8.00
C ASN A 210 1.37 -2.34 8.36
N VAL A 211 0.60 -3.18 9.05
CA VAL A 211 1.05 -4.47 9.57
C VAL A 211 0.23 -5.54 8.86
N HIS A 212 0.89 -6.51 8.23
CA HIS A 212 0.29 -7.59 7.45
C HIS A 212 -0.42 -7.18 6.15
N THR A 213 0.19 -6.30 5.35
CA THR A 213 -0.25 -5.92 3.99
C THR A 213 -0.54 -7.12 3.06
N LYS A 214 0.14 -8.25 3.30
CA LYS A 214 -0.01 -9.51 2.54
C LYS A 214 -1.27 -10.33 2.91
N ASP A 215 -2.08 -9.90 3.88
CA ASP A 215 -3.28 -10.61 4.29
C ASP A 215 -4.51 -10.29 3.40
N THR A 216 -5.70 -10.80 3.76
CA THR A 216 -6.91 -10.57 2.96
C THR A 216 -7.43 -9.13 3.08
N PHE A 217 -7.19 -8.44 4.20
CA PHE A 217 -7.58 -7.05 4.40
C PHE A 217 -6.67 -6.09 3.63
N GLY A 218 -5.34 -6.28 3.69
CA GLY A 218 -4.37 -5.50 2.92
C GLY A 218 -4.61 -5.58 1.41
N ASN A 219 -4.84 -6.78 0.88
CA ASN A 219 -5.21 -7.01 -0.53
C ASN A 219 -6.52 -6.31 -0.95
N ILE A 220 -7.46 -6.08 -0.03
CA ILE A 220 -8.70 -5.34 -0.28
C ILE A 220 -8.45 -3.83 -0.17
N MET A 221 -7.65 -3.39 0.81
CA MET A 221 -7.26 -1.99 1.01
C MET A 221 -6.52 -1.44 -0.21
N GLU A 222 -5.53 -2.18 -0.73
CA GLU A 222 -4.75 -1.81 -1.92
C GLU A 222 -5.69 -1.58 -3.12
N LYS A 223 -6.54 -2.57 -3.45
CA LYS A 223 -7.49 -2.48 -4.58
C LYS A 223 -8.50 -1.34 -4.43
N ASN A 224 -8.97 -1.08 -3.20
CA ASN A 224 -9.88 0.02 -2.90
C ASN A 224 -9.22 1.40 -3.05
N LEU A 225 -7.89 1.48 -2.98
CA LEU A 225 -7.11 2.70 -3.19
C LEU A 225 -6.69 2.85 -4.66
N GLU A 226 -6.30 1.76 -5.34
CA GLU A 226 -6.07 1.73 -6.79
C GLU A 226 -7.31 2.21 -7.57
N GLN A 227 -8.51 1.74 -7.19
CA GLN A 227 -9.78 2.21 -7.76
C GLN A 227 -10.07 3.70 -7.55
N ARG A 228 -9.37 4.36 -6.61
CA ARG A 228 -9.44 5.80 -6.33
C ARG A 228 -8.29 6.59 -6.98
N GLY A 229 -7.42 5.95 -7.76
CA GLY A 229 -6.21 6.56 -8.34
C GLY A 229 -5.06 6.72 -7.35
N ILE A 230 -5.06 5.98 -6.23
CA ILE A 230 -4.05 6.08 -5.17
C ILE A 230 -3.20 4.80 -5.18
N GLN A 231 -1.96 4.90 -5.66
CA GLN A 231 -0.99 3.81 -5.64
C GLN A 231 -0.13 3.87 -4.37
N LEU A 232 0.23 2.71 -3.81
CA LEU A 232 1.01 2.59 -2.57
C LEU A 232 2.40 1.97 -2.81
N PRO A 233 3.32 2.58 -3.56
CA PRO A 233 4.60 1.96 -3.94
C PRO A 233 5.47 1.56 -2.73
N GLY A 234 5.32 2.24 -1.59
CA GLY A 234 6.04 1.89 -0.36
C GLY A 234 5.53 0.63 0.37
N ILE A 235 4.37 0.09 0.02
CA ILE A 235 3.68 -0.94 0.83
C ILE A 235 4.45 -2.27 0.92
N ALA A 236 5.30 -2.56 -0.08
CA ALA A 236 6.18 -3.72 -0.08
C ALA A 236 7.26 -3.66 1.03
N ALA A 237 7.66 -2.46 1.46
CA ALA A 237 8.58 -2.24 2.58
C ALA A 237 7.87 -2.24 3.96
N CYS A 238 6.61 -2.67 4.01
CA CYS A 238 5.71 -2.53 5.14
C CYS A 238 4.96 -3.84 5.43
N SER A 239 5.65 -4.98 5.49
CA SER A 239 4.97 -6.27 5.74
C SER A 239 4.60 -6.52 7.20
N ASP A 240 5.35 -5.97 8.15
CA ASP A 240 5.30 -6.32 9.57
C ASP A 240 6.04 -5.27 10.44
N VAL A 241 6.05 -5.47 11.76
CA VAL A 241 6.66 -4.54 12.72
C VAL A 241 8.19 -4.61 12.73
N GLU A 242 8.80 -5.76 12.45
CA GLU A 242 10.26 -5.92 12.52
C GLU A 242 10.96 -5.34 11.29
N THR A 243 10.36 -5.44 10.10
CA THR A 243 10.82 -4.74 8.89
C THR A 243 10.77 -3.21 9.06
N GLN A 244 9.73 -2.68 9.72
CA GLN A 244 9.66 -1.24 10.04
C GLN A 244 10.73 -0.79 11.04
N LYS A 245 10.99 -1.58 12.10
CA LYS A 245 12.13 -1.34 13.02
C LYS A 245 13.45 -1.38 12.27
N GLY A 246 13.65 -2.39 11.43
CA GLY A 246 14.82 -2.54 10.56
C GLY A 246 15.05 -1.30 9.70
N ARG A 247 14.00 -0.76 9.06
CA ARG A 247 14.07 0.48 8.27
C ARG A 247 14.51 1.72 9.07
N THR A 248 14.37 1.71 10.40
CA THR A 248 14.85 2.79 11.28
C THR A 248 16.23 2.54 11.91
N SER A 249 16.77 1.33 11.80
CA SER A 249 18.12 0.97 12.27
C SER A 249 19.12 0.71 11.15
N ASP A 250 18.65 0.50 9.91
CA ASP A 250 19.50 0.35 8.73
C ASP A 250 20.03 1.70 8.25
N SER A 251 21.34 1.77 8.05
CA SER A 251 22.06 2.96 7.58
C SER A 251 22.41 2.90 6.09
N ALA A 252 22.08 1.80 5.40
CA ALA A 252 22.51 1.50 4.03
C ALA A 252 21.60 2.06 2.92
N PHE A 253 21.09 3.29 3.06
CA PHE A 253 20.23 3.94 2.06
C PHE A 253 21.00 4.40 0.80
N ASN A 254 21.28 3.47 -0.11
CA ASN A 254 21.61 3.75 -1.51
C ASN A 254 20.37 3.58 -2.42
N PRO A 255 20.18 4.40 -3.46
CA PRO A 255 18.98 4.39 -4.28
C PRO A 255 18.92 3.22 -5.29
N PRO A 256 17.72 2.85 -5.78
CA PRO A 256 17.56 1.82 -6.81
C PRO A 256 18.26 2.17 -8.13
N GLY A 257 19.05 1.24 -8.67
CA GLY A 257 19.71 1.41 -9.98
C GLY A 257 21.14 0.85 -10.09
N PHE A 258 21.73 0.32 -9.01
CA PHE A 258 23.12 -0.16 -9.00
C PHE A 258 23.24 -1.66 -9.35
N HIS A 259 23.92 -1.97 -10.46
CA HIS A 259 24.27 -3.34 -10.88
C HIS A 259 25.74 -3.45 -11.33
N PRO A 260 26.59 -4.26 -10.66
CA PRO A 260 27.92 -4.61 -11.13
C PRO A 260 27.92 -5.97 -11.87
N GLY A 261 28.51 -6.03 -13.08
CA GLY A 261 28.74 -7.29 -13.83
C GLY A 261 28.27 -7.25 -15.28
N VAL A 262 29.08 -7.78 -16.21
CA VAL A 262 28.90 -7.65 -17.67
C VAL A 262 29.34 -8.95 -18.38
N THR A 263 28.72 -9.33 -19.52
CA THR A 263 29.07 -10.46 -20.43
C THR A 263 29.02 -11.88 -19.82
N SER A 264 28.93 -13.01 -20.53
CA SER A 264 28.91 -13.40 -21.97
C SER A 264 28.15 -14.76 -22.11
N ALA A 265 27.96 -15.48 -23.23
CA ALA A 265 28.34 -15.40 -24.66
C ALA A 265 27.27 -16.11 -25.55
N GLN A 266 27.66 -16.71 -26.70
CA GLN A 266 26.83 -17.55 -27.59
C GLN A 266 27.52 -18.88 -27.97
N HIS A 267 26.74 -19.81 -28.56
CA HIS A 267 26.99 -20.55 -29.82
C HIS A 267 27.06 -22.11 -29.88
N HIS A 268 26.36 -22.59 -30.92
CA HIS A 268 26.57 -23.76 -31.79
C HIS A 268 26.17 -25.20 -31.36
N VAL A 269 26.32 -26.12 -32.35
CA VAL A 269 25.46 -27.28 -32.67
C VAL A 269 26.35 -28.45 -33.16
N ASP A 270 25.70 -29.59 -33.46
CA ASP A 270 26.13 -30.70 -34.33
C ASP A 270 26.86 -31.92 -33.70
N SER A 271 26.77 -33.14 -34.27
CA SER A 271 25.58 -33.90 -34.74
C SER A 271 25.93 -35.37 -35.09
N GLU A 272 26.49 -36.13 -34.16
CA GLU A 272 26.60 -37.60 -34.29
C GLU A 272 25.33 -38.34 -33.78
N HIS A 273 25.40 -39.67 -33.70
CA HIS A 273 24.42 -40.58 -33.07
C HIS A 273 23.07 -40.82 -33.78
N ALA A 274 23.00 -41.24 -35.05
CA ALA A 274 21.69 -41.61 -35.64
C ALA A 274 20.95 -42.75 -34.89
N SER A 275 21.69 -43.75 -34.37
CA SER A 275 21.11 -44.86 -33.60
C SER A 275 20.84 -44.48 -32.14
N GLU A 276 21.85 -43.92 -31.45
CA GLU A 276 21.71 -43.46 -30.06
C GLU A 276 20.76 -42.27 -29.91
N GLN A 277 20.57 -41.42 -30.92
CA GLN A 277 19.48 -40.43 -30.92
C GLN A 277 18.14 -41.12 -30.82
N GLN A 278 17.87 -42.25 -31.49
CA GLN A 278 16.56 -42.87 -31.41
C GLN A 278 16.27 -43.41 -29.99
N GLU A 279 17.27 -43.98 -29.31
CA GLU A 279 17.14 -44.39 -27.90
C GLU A 279 17.07 -43.19 -26.94
N HIS A 280 17.91 -42.16 -27.14
CA HIS A 280 17.92 -40.94 -26.35
C HIS A 280 16.63 -40.12 -26.53
N LEU A 281 16.05 -40.10 -27.74
CA LEU A 281 14.75 -39.50 -28.04
C LEU A 281 13.62 -40.31 -27.40
N ALA A 282 13.67 -41.64 -27.39
CA ALA A 282 12.70 -42.46 -26.66
C ALA A 282 12.76 -42.19 -25.15
N LYS A 283 13.97 -42.16 -24.57
CA LYS A 283 14.21 -41.79 -23.16
C LYS A 283 13.75 -40.36 -22.85
N LYS A 284 14.06 -39.39 -23.69
CA LYS A 284 13.61 -37.99 -23.57
C LYS A 284 12.09 -37.87 -23.67
N ARG A 285 11.46 -38.57 -24.61
CA ARG A 285 9.99 -38.64 -24.77
C ARG A 285 9.32 -39.25 -23.54
N ALA A 286 9.89 -40.31 -22.96
CA ALA A 286 9.41 -40.89 -21.70
C ALA A 286 9.53 -39.91 -20.52
N TRP A 287 10.62 -39.15 -20.43
CA TRP A 287 10.78 -38.07 -19.46
C TRP A 287 9.79 -36.92 -19.67
N ASP A 288 9.57 -36.47 -20.91
CA ASP A 288 8.60 -35.42 -21.21
C ASP A 288 7.15 -35.85 -20.90
N VAL A 289 6.78 -37.09 -21.19
CA VAL A 289 5.48 -37.67 -20.81
C VAL A 289 5.35 -37.78 -19.28
N ALA A 290 6.38 -38.25 -18.58
CA ALA A 290 6.37 -38.36 -17.11
C ALA A 290 6.28 -37.00 -16.42
N MET A 291 6.95 -35.99 -16.95
CA MET A 291 6.94 -34.62 -16.40
C MET A 291 5.73 -33.79 -16.83
N ALA A 292 4.96 -34.18 -17.84
CA ALA A 292 3.83 -33.39 -18.36
C ALA A 292 2.80 -32.96 -17.28
N PRO A 293 2.39 -33.81 -16.31
CA PRO A 293 1.52 -33.38 -15.21
C PRO A 293 2.19 -32.31 -14.34
N ALA A 294 3.46 -32.51 -13.97
CA ALA A 294 4.23 -31.57 -13.15
C ALA A 294 4.44 -30.22 -13.85
N LYS A 295 4.74 -30.22 -15.16
CA LYS A 295 4.85 -29.03 -16.02
C LYS A 295 3.53 -28.24 -16.11
N SER A 296 2.38 -28.87 -15.86
CA SER A 296 1.08 -28.18 -15.83
C SER A 296 0.77 -27.47 -14.50
N LEU A 297 1.44 -27.84 -13.39
CA LEU A 297 1.15 -27.30 -12.06
C LEU A 297 1.31 -25.78 -11.96
N PRO A 298 2.36 -25.12 -12.52
CA PRO A 298 2.50 -23.66 -12.46
C PRO A 298 1.37 -22.93 -13.22
N MET A 299 0.96 -23.45 -14.38
CA MET A 299 -0.15 -22.87 -15.16
C MET A 299 -1.48 -23.01 -14.41
N ASN A 300 -1.75 -24.19 -13.83
CA ASN A 300 -2.94 -24.41 -13.02
C ASN A 300 -2.93 -23.54 -11.75
N MET A 301 -1.77 -23.35 -11.12
CA MET A 301 -1.59 -22.48 -9.95
C MET A 301 -1.80 -20.99 -10.29
N PHE A 302 -1.31 -20.52 -11.44
CA PHE A 302 -1.57 -19.17 -11.95
C PHE A 302 -3.06 -18.97 -12.26
N MET A 303 -3.70 -19.93 -12.94
CA MET A 303 -5.14 -19.91 -13.20
C MET A 303 -5.95 -19.90 -11.89
N MET A 304 -5.53 -20.70 -10.91
CA MET A 304 -6.10 -20.77 -9.56
C MET A 304 -5.95 -19.47 -8.76
N TYR A 305 -4.86 -18.72 -8.98
CA TYR A 305 -4.65 -17.37 -8.43
C TYR A 305 -5.59 -16.35 -9.09
N MET A 306 -5.61 -16.31 -10.42
CA MET A 306 -6.45 -15.39 -11.20
C MET A 306 -7.96 -15.60 -10.97
N ALA A 307 -8.41 -16.82 -10.68
CA ALA A 307 -9.82 -17.13 -10.42
C ALA A 307 -10.37 -16.61 -9.07
N GLY A 308 -9.53 -16.04 -8.18
CA GLY A 308 -9.98 -15.45 -6.91
C GLY A 308 -10.63 -16.44 -5.94
N ARG A 309 -11.43 -15.94 -4.98
CA ARG A 309 -12.21 -16.76 -4.01
C ARG A 309 -13.72 -16.73 -4.27
N SER A 310 -14.18 -16.16 -5.39
CA SER A 310 -15.62 -15.99 -5.68
C SER A 310 -16.27 -17.30 -6.13
N VAL A 311 -17.19 -17.82 -5.30
CA VAL A 311 -18.03 -18.96 -5.66
C VAL A 311 -18.94 -18.57 -6.83
N SER A 312 -18.65 -19.11 -8.00
CA SER A 312 -19.40 -18.85 -9.24
C SER A 312 -19.22 -20.03 -10.22
N ILE A 313 -20.14 -20.16 -11.18
CA ILE A 313 -20.26 -21.38 -11.99
C ILE A 313 -19.01 -21.72 -12.83
N PHE A 314 -18.29 -20.71 -13.31
CA PHE A 314 -17.09 -20.90 -14.13
C PHE A 314 -15.89 -21.46 -13.31
N PRO A 315 -15.49 -20.87 -12.16
CA PRO A 315 -14.52 -21.49 -11.25
C PRO A 315 -14.91 -22.89 -10.76
N ILE A 316 -16.19 -23.18 -10.50
CA ILE A 316 -16.64 -24.52 -10.08
C ILE A 316 -16.38 -25.55 -11.19
N MET A 317 -16.78 -25.25 -12.44
CA MET A 317 -16.51 -26.13 -13.59
C MET A 317 -15.01 -26.30 -13.87
N MET A 318 -14.22 -25.24 -13.69
CA MET A 318 -12.77 -25.27 -13.81
C MET A 318 -12.12 -26.20 -12.76
N VAL A 319 -12.50 -26.08 -11.49
CA VAL A 319 -11.99 -26.93 -10.40
C VAL A 319 -12.45 -28.38 -10.57
N GLY A 320 -13.68 -28.62 -11.02
CA GLY A 320 -14.17 -29.96 -11.37
C GLY A 320 -13.31 -30.63 -12.44
N MET A 321 -12.96 -29.92 -13.51
CA MET A 321 -12.01 -30.42 -14.52
C MET A 321 -10.58 -30.59 -13.99
N MET A 322 -10.11 -29.69 -13.12
CA MET A 322 -8.78 -29.73 -12.50
C MET A 322 -8.62 -30.93 -11.56
N LEU A 323 -9.69 -31.39 -10.91
CA LEU A 323 -9.71 -32.60 -10.08
C LEU A 323 -9.91 -33.86 -10.94
N TRP A 324 -10.84 -33.84 -11.90
CA TRP A 324 -11.19 -35.03 -12.68
C TRP A 324 -10.10 -35.45 -13.70
N ARG A 325 -9.37 -34.50 -14.29
CA ARG A 325 -8.32 -34.81 -15.28
C ARG A 325 -7.15 -35.62 -14.67
N PRO A 326 -6.54 -35.23 -13.53
CA PRO A 326 -5.51 -36.04 -12.88
C PRO A 326 -6.03 -37.38 -12.35
N VAL A 327 -7.26 -37.42 -11.80
CA VAL A 327 -7.88 -38.68 -11.35
C VAL A 327 -8.01 -39.66 -12.52
N LYS A 328 -8.51 -39.20 -13.69
CA LYS A 328 -8.56 -40.03 -14.90
C LYS A 328 -7.17 -40.48 -15.36
N ALA A 329 -6.16 -39.61 -15.26
CA ALA A 329 -4.78 -39.93 -15.63
C ALA A 329 -4.15 -40.99 -14.71
N LEU A 330 -4.44 -40.96 -13.40
CA LEU A 330 -4.00 -41.98 -12.44
C LEU A 330 -4.62 -43.35 -12.74
N PHE A 331 -5.89 -43.41 -13.15
CA PHE A 331 -6.51 -44.65 -13.61
C PHE A 331 -6.01 -45.12 -14.98
N SER A 332 -5.39 -44.26 -15.80
CA SER A 332 -4.92 -44.60 -17.15
C SER A 332 -3.41 -44.81 -17.30
N VAL A 333 -2.61 -44.80 -16.21
CA VAL A 333 -1.12 -44.82 -16.26
C VAL A 333 -0.58 -45.88 -17.22
N ASN A 334 -1.03 -47.14 -17.14
CA ASN A 334 -0.54 -48.20 -18.00
C ASN A 334 -0.90 -47.98 -19.49
N ALA A 335 -2.06 -47.39 -19.78
CA ALA A 335 -2.43 -47.03 -21.15
C ALA A 335 -1.61 -45.85 -21.69
N THR A 336 -1.20 -44.91 -20.82
CA THR A 336 -0.35 -43.77 -21.18
C THR A 336 1.09 -44.18 -21.50
N PHE A 337 1.63 -45.19 -20.79
CA PHE A 337 3.02 -45.63 -21.00
C PHE A 337 3.19 -46.80 -21.97
N LYS A 338 2.14 -47.59 -22.28
CA LYS A 338 2.22 -48.71 -23.22
C LYS A 338 2.92 -48.38 -24.56
N PRO A 339 2.61 -47.27 -25.25
CA PRO A 339 3.28 -46.94 -26.53
C PRO A 339 4.78 -46.61 -26.40
N LEU A 340 5.31 -46.46 -25.18
CA LEU A 340 6.73 -46.26 -24.89
C LEU A 340 7.42 -47.57 -24.49
N GLU A 341 6.68 -48.52 -23.90
CA GLU A 341 7.13 -49.89 -23.64
C GLU A 341 7.42 -50.60 -24.98
N ASP A 342 6.55 -50.41 -25.98
CA ASP A 342 6.73 -50.90 -27.36
C ASP A 342 7.93 -50.27 -28.11
N GLN A 343 8.61 -49.25 -27.55
CA GLN A 343 9.72 -48.49 -28.18
C GLN A 343 11.10 -48.78 -27.54
N ASN A 344 11.28 -49.95 -26.90
CA ASN A 344 12.52 -50.37 -26.22
C ASN A 344 13.04 -49.39 -25.15
N ALA A 345 12.18 -48.56 -24.54
CA ALA A 345 12.57 -47.50 -23.61
C ALA A 345 12.98 -47.97 -22.19
N GLY A 346 13.47 -49.21 -22.04
CA GLY A 346 13.99 -49.75 -20.78
C GLY A 346 12.97 -49.84 -19.64
N SER A 347 13.45 -49.71 -18.40
CA SER A 347 12.60 -49.79 -17.20
C SER A 347 11.91 -48.45 -16.90
N LEU A 348 10.67 -48.30 -17.38
CA LEU A 348 9.84 -47.09 -17.20
C LEU A 348 9.21 -46.95 -15.79
N ILE A 349 9.67 -47.73 -14.80
CA ILE A 349 9.11 -47.71 -13.43
C ILE A 349 9.28 -46.32 -12.79
N ILE A 350 10.46 -45.71 -12.93
CA ILE A 350 10.74 -44.37 -12.39
C ILE A 350 9.86 -43.30 -13.04
N HIS A 351 9.61 -43.40 -14.35
CA HIS A 351 8.73 -42.51 -15.11
C HIS A 351 7.27 -42.61 -14.66
N LYS A 352 6.78 -43.84 -14.40
CA LYS A 352 5.43 -44.07 -13.86
C LYS A 352 5.28 -43.46 -12.46
N ILE A 353 6.27 -43.59 -11.58
CA ILE A 353 6.27 -42.98 -10.24
C ILE A 353 6.20 -41.45 -10.32
N ILE A 354 7.05 -40.82 -11.15
CA ILE A 354 7.09 -39.36 -11.33
C ILE A 354 5.76 -38.84 -11.90
N PHE A 355 5.17 -39.55 -12.86
CA PHE A 355 3.84 -39.23 -13.41
C PHE A 355 2.73 -39.32 -12.36
N ILE A 356 2.76 -40.33 -11.49
CA ILE A 356 1.80 -40.48 -10.39
C ILE A 356 1.95 -39.32 -9.39
N LEU A 357 3.17 -39.00 -8.95
CA LEU A 357 3.43 -37.90 -8.03
C LEU A 357 2.99 -36.54 -8.60
N GLY A 358 3.24 -36.28 -9.89
CA GLY A 358 2.78 -35.07 -10.57
C GLY A 358 1.24 -34.93 -10.60
N ASN A 359 0.52 -36.03 -10.82
CA ASN A 359 -0.95 -36.03 -10.77
C ASN A 359 -1.50 -35.93 -9.34
N MET A 360 -0.85 -36.56 -8.35
CA MET A 360 -1.20 -36.38 -6.93
C MET A 360 -1.02 -34.92 -6.49
N GLY A 361 0.06 -34.26 -6.93
CA GLY A 361 0.27 -32.82 -6.71
C GLY A 361 -0.85 -31.96 -7.32
N ALA A 362 -1.33 -32.30 -8.52
CA ALA A 362 -2.47 -31.61 -9.13
C ALA A 362 -3.77 -31.79 -8.33
N ILE A 363 -4.03 -32.99 -7.80
CA ILE A 363 -5.19 -33.26 -6.92
C ILE A 363 -5.08 -32.49 -5.60
N ALA A 364 -3.89 -32.45 -4.98
CA ALA A 364 -3.66 -31.68 -3.77
C ALA A 364 -3.90 -30.18 -3.97
N LEU A 365 -3.46 -29.61 -5.10
CA LEU A 365 -3.78 -28.22 -5.47
C LEU A 365 -5.28 -28.01 -5.73
N ALA A 366 -5.97 -28.98 -6.34
CA ALA A 366 -7.41 -28.89 -6.55
C ALA A 366 -8.18 -28.90 -5.22
N ILE A 367 -7.84 -29.79 -4.29
CA ILE A 367 -8.43 -29.86 -2.94
C ILE A 367 -8.14 -28.57 -2.16
N TYR A 368 -6.90 -28.05 -2.22
CA TYR A 368 -6.56 -26.75 -1.66
C TYR A 368 -7.41 -25.62 -2.27
N LYS A 369 -7.73 -25.67 -3.57
CA LYS A 369 -8.64 -24.68 -4.17
C LYS A 369 -10.06 -24.79 -3.61
N VAL A 370 -10.64 -25.98 -3.55
CA VAL A 370 -11.98 -26.22 -2.96
C VAL A 370 -12.04 -25.69 -1.51
N HIS A 371 -11.00 -25.91 -0.71
CA HIS A 371 -10.84 -25.33 0.62
C HIS A 371 -10.82 -23.79 0.58
N THR A 372 -9.98 -23.15 -0.24
CA THR A 372 -9.92 -21.67 -0.34
C THR A 372 -11.16 -21.02 -0.98
N MET A 373 -12.08 -21.80 -1.54
CA MET A 373 -13.39 -21.37 -2.03
C MET A 373 -14.51 -21.49 -0.97
N GLY A 374 -14.25 -22.08 0.20
CA GLY A 374 -15.29 -22.36 1.19
C GLY A 374 -16.28 -23.46 0.77
N LEU A 375 -15.84 -24.41 -0.07
CA LEU A 375 -16.67 -25.51 -0.59
C LEU A 375 -16.46 -26.84 0.16
N LEU A 376 -15.67 -26.84 1.23
CA LEU A 376 -15.59 -27.94 2.19
C LEU A 376 -16.31 -27.52 3.48
N PRO A 377 -17.15 -28.37 4.10
CA PRO A 377 -17.85 -28.05 5.35
C PRO A 377 -16.91 -28.20 6.57
N ASN A 378 -15.87 -27.36 6.64
CA ASN A 378 -14.84 -27.41 7.68
C ASN A 378 -14.83 -26.18 8.60
N THR A 379 -15.75 -25.24 8.40
CA THR A 379 -15.85 -24.00 9.18
C THR A 379 -16.97 -24.13 10.22
N PRO A 380 -16.83 -23.65 11.47
CA PRO A 380 -17.93 -23.66 12.43
C PRO A 380 -19.18 -22.89 11.99
N SER A 381 -19.04 -21.93 11.06
CA SER A 381 -20.15 -21.23 10.41
C SER A 381 -21.08 -22.17 9.63
N ASP A 382 -20.53 -23.24 9.06
CA ASP A 382 -21.23 -24.15 8.16
C ASP A 382 -22.22 -25.04 8.91
N TRP A 383 -22.15 -25.00 10.25
CA TRP A 383 -22.99 -25.73 11.19
C TRP A 383 -23.91 -24.81 12.02
N LEU A 384 -23.94 -23.50 11.75
CA LEU A 384 -24.76 -22.52 12.48
C LEU A 384 -26.26 -22.84 12.46
N GLU A 385 -26.76 -23.48 11.40
CA GLU A 385 -28.16 -23.90 11.28
C GLU A 385 -28.56 -24.95 12.33
N PHE A 386 -27.59 -25.70 12.86
CA PHE A 386 -27.80 -26.70 13.92
C PHE A 386 -27.63 -26.13 15.34
N ILE A 387 -27.27 -24.85 15.49
CA ILE A 387 -27.06 -24.21 16.80
C ILE A 387 -28.36 -23.53 17.24
N PRO A 388 -28.92 -23.85 18.43
CA PRO A 388 -30.14 -23.21 18.91
C PRO A 388 -29.90 -21.71 19.13
N GLN A 389 -30.79 -20.87 18.60
CA GLN A 389 -30.59 -19.41 18.66
C GLN A 389 -30.67 -18.88 20.10
N PRO A 390 -29.69 -18.06 20.55
CA PRO A 390 -29.71 -17.49 21.88
C PRO A 390 -30.84 -16.47 22.01
N GLN A 391 -31.76 -16.72 22.95
CA GLN A 391 -32.89 -15.84 23.23
C GLN A 391 -32.37 -14.47 23.72
N ARG A 392 -32.80 -13.37 23.09
CA ARG A 392 -32.30 -12.02 23.42
C ARG A 392 -32.73 -11.61 24.84
N VAL A 393 -31.76 -11.48 25.74
CA VAL A 393 -31.96 -10.90 27.08
C VAL A 393 -31.28 -9.53 27.15
N GLN A 394 -31.94 -8.50 26.64
CA GLN A 394 -31.53 -7.10 26.83
C GLN A 394 -32.74 -6.23 27.16
N TYR A 395 -32.77 -5.73 28.39
CA TYR A 395 -33.64 -4.63 28.79
C TYR A 395 -32.87 -3.31 28.65
N SER A 396 -33.36 -2.40 27.81
CA SER A 396 -32.79 -1.05 27.72
C SER A 396 -33.30 -0.22 28.91
N ILE A 397 -32.43 0.04 29.88
CA ILE A 397 -32.70 1.02 30.93
C ILE A 397 -32.28 2.40 30.39
N VAL A 398 -33.25 3.18 29.95
CA VAL A 398 -33.04 4.61 29.64
C VAL A 398 -32.79 5.34 30.95
N SER A 399 -31.53 5.62 31.24
CA SER A 399 -31.10 6.41 32.40
C SER A 399 -31.06 7.89 32.01
N ASN A 400 -31.92 8.70 32.63
CA ASN A 400 -31.95 10.16 32.45
C ASN A 400 -30.82 10.90 33.21
N THR A 401 -29.68 10.24 33.45
CA THR A 401 -28.60 10.74 34.32
C THR A 401 -27.47 11.43 33.55
N TYR A 402 -27.55 11.48 32.21
CA TYR A 402 -26.66 12.26 31.35
C TYR A 402 -27.47 13.20 30.46
N VAL A 403 -27.20 14.51 30.60
CA VAL A 403 -27.74 15.64 29.83
C VAL A 403 -26.55 16.50 29.42
#